data_AF-A0AAW2GW25-F1
#
_entry.id   AF-A0AAW2GW25-F1
#
_cell.length_a   1.000
_cell.length_b   1.000
_cell.length_c   1.000
_cell.angle_alpha   90.00
_cell.angle_beta   90.00
_cell.angle_gamma   90.00
#
_symmetry.space_group_name_H-M   'P 1'
#
loop_
_entity.id
_entity.type
_entity.pdbx_description
1 polymer ?
#
loop_
_entity_poly.entity_id
_entity_poly.type
_entity_poly.pdbx_seq_one_letter_code
_entity_poly.pdbx_strand_id
1 'polypeptide(L)'
;MSRFLYVVLILTTATVSLSVELIEVYKWKYVDFVWRNMEEKTNAINNNQYNPYSCALYDVDKAPDGRVFVTSVRDEGVPASLMTVSNQLGPGGPLLDPYPNWSWYSNENDCNYIISVYRVSVSISL
;
A
#
# COMPACT_ATOMS: atom_id res chain seq x y z
N MET A 1 6.31 -33.17 -40.48
CA MET A 1 5.47 -33.13 -39.26
C MET A 1 6.30 -33.23 -37.97
N SER A 2 7.19 -34.22 -37.77
CA SER A 2 7.95 -34.34 -36.50
C SER A 2 8.94 -33.21 -36.20
N ARG A 3 9.67 -32.70 -37.21
CA ARG A 3 10.57 -31.53 -37.04
C ARG A 3 9.86 -30.29 -36.49
N PHE A 4 8.61 -30.06 -36.92
CA PHE A 4 7.80 -28.94 -36.43
C PHE A 4 7.39 -29.15 -34.96
N LEU A 5 7.04 -30.38 -34.58
CA LEU A 5 6.72 -30.73 -33.19
C LEU A 5 7.91 -30.52 -32.25
N TYR A 6 9.13 -30.86 -32.68
CA TYR A 6 10.34 -30.61 -31.88
C TYR A 6 10.64 -29.12 -31.72
N VAL A 7 10.47 -28.32 -32.78
CA VAL A 7 10.64 -26.85 -32.69
C VAL A 7 9.62 -26.24 -31.74
N VAL A 8 8.35 -26.64 -31.83
CA VAL A 8 7.30 -26.17 -30.91
C VAL A 8 7.61 -26.59 -29.46
N LEU A 9 8.07 -27.82 -29.22
CA LEU A 9 8.44 -28.31 -27.88
C LEU A 9 9.64 -27.58 -27.27
N ILE A 10 10.65 -27.26 -28.09
CA ILE A 10 11.81 -26.47 -27.65
C ILE A 10 11.38 -25.03 -27.35
N LEU A 11 10.51 -24.45 -28.18
CA LEU A 11 10.02 -23.10 -27.98
C LEU A 11 9.17 -22.98 -26.71
N THR A 12 8.29 -23.95 -26.42
CA THR A 12 7.45 -23.94 -25.21
C THR A 12 8.27 -24.11 -23.95
N THR A 13 9.25 -25.03 -23.92
CA THR A 13 10.13 -25.22 -22.75
C THR A 13 11.02 -24.00 -22.49
N ALA A 14 11.51 -23.32 -23.54
CA ALA A 14 12.23 -22.06 -23.40
C ALA A 14 11.37 -20.93 -22.83
N THR A 15 10.09 -20.84 -23.23
CA THR A 15 9.17 -19.80 -22.71
C THR A 15 8.77 -20.01 -21.24
N VAL A 16 8.63 -21.25 -20.78
CA VAL A 16 8.32 -21.56 -19.36
C VAL A 16 9.50 -21.24 -18.44
N SER A 17 10.72 -21.35 -18.96
CA SER A 17 11.97 -21.08 -18.23
C SER A 17 12.23 -19.58 -18.01
N LEU A 18 11.42 -18.70 -18.59
CA LEU A 18 11.51 -17.23 -18.47
C LEU A 18 10.56 -16.66 -17.41
N SER A 19 9.95 -17.50 -16.58
CA SER A 19 9.13 -17.03 -15.46
C SER A 19 10.01 -16.35 -14.40
N VAL A 20 9.72 -15.09 -14.11
CA VAL A 20 10.37 -14.33 -13.03
C VAL A 20 9.62 -14.63 -11.74
N GLU A 21 10.32 -15.14 -10.72
CA GLU A 21 9.77 -15.29 -9.38
C GLU A 21 9.73 -13.91 -8.69
N LEU A 22 8.54 -13.49 -8.26
CA LEU A 22 8.36 -12.26 -7.50
C LEU A 22 8.62 -12.54 -6.02
N ILE A 23 9.51 -11.76 -5.41
CA ILE A 23 9.76 -11.83 -3.97
C ILE A 23 8.71 -10.99 -3.25
N GLU A 24 7.96 -11.61 -2.34
CA GLU A 24 7.03 -10.90 -1.46
C GLU A 24 7.82 -10.09 -0.44
N VAL A 25 7.77 -8.75 -0.54
CA VAL A 25 8.43 -7.85 0.41
C VAL A 25 7.50 -7.50 1.58
N TYR A 26 6.23 -7.21 1.27
CA TYR A 26 5.20 -6.93 2.27
C TYR A 26 3.87 -7.56 1.88
N LYS A 27 3.06 -7.90 2.87
CA LYS A 27 1.77 -8.54 2.70
C LYS A 27 0.77 -8.02 3.72
N TRP A 28 -0.46 -7.80 3.26
CA TRP A 28 -1.60 -7.44 4.10
C TRP A 28 -2.77 -8.39 3.88
N LYS A 29 -3.42 -8.81 4.97
CA LYS A 29 -4.78 -9.38 4.97
C LYS A 29 -5.83 -8.27 4.94
N TYR A 30 -5.55 -7.17 5.62
CA TYR A 30 -6.30 -5.92 5.66
C TYR A 30 -5.35 -4.80 6.10
N VAL A 31 -5.69 -3.57 5.76
CA VAL A 31 -4.92 -2.39 6.16
C VAL A 31 -5.23 -2.04 7.60
N ASP A 32 -4.19 -1.73 8.36
CA ASP A 32 -4.29 -1.14 9.70
C ASP A 32 -3.18 -0.11 9.88
N PHE A 33 -3.38 0.82 10.81
CA PHE A 33 -2.54 2.00 10.94
C PHE A 33 -1.75 2.02 12.24
N VAL A 34 -0.68 2.80 12.27
CA VAL A 34 0.00 3.16 13.51
C VAL A 34 -0.86 4.20 14.25
N TRP A 35 -1.71 3.74 15.15
CA TRP A 35 -2.57 4.60 15.98
C TRP A 35 -1.79 5.21 17.15
N ARG A 36 -2.10 6.44 17.59
CA ARG A 36 -1.41 7.04 18.75
C ARG A 36 -1.72 6.29 20.03
N ASN A 37 -2.95 5.77 20.12
CA ASN A 37 -3.41 4.88 21.18
C ASN A 37 -4.63 4.08 20.71
N MET A 38 -5.03 3.08 21.51
CA MET A 38 -6.18 2.22 21.19
C MET A 38 -7.53 2.94 21.27
N GLU A 39 -7.62 4.02 22.04
CA GLU A 39 -8.83 4.83 22.14
C GLU A 39 -9.12 5.55 20.82
N GLU A 40 -8.10 6.15 20.20
CA GLU A 40 -8.20 6.80 18.89
C GLU A 40 -8.66 5.82 17.80
N LYS A 41 -8.09 4.61 17.79
CA LYS A 41 -8.52 3.54 16.89
C LYS A 41 -10.00 3.19 17.10
N THR A 42 -10.39 3.00 18.36
CA THR A 42 -11.75 2.60 18.72
C THR A 42 -12.76 3.69 18.35
N ASN A 43 -12.42 4.95 18.59
CA ASN A 43 -13.23 6.11 18.19
C ASN A 43 -13.36 6.21 16.67
N ALA A 44 -12.27 6.01 15.92
CA ALA A 44 -12.31 6.02 14.45
C ALA A 44 -13.22 4.91 13.89
N ILE A 45 -13.20 3.71 14.49
CA ILE A 45 -14.11 2.62 14.12
C ILE A 45 -15.56 2.99 14.45
N ASN A 46 -15.82 3.47 15.66
CA ASN A 46 -17.18 3.81 16.12
C ASN A 46 -17.79 4.97 15.30
N ASN A 47 -16.96 5.87 14.78
CA ASN A 47 -17.39 7.01 13.97
C ASN A 47 -17.37 6.71 12.45
N ASN A 48 -17.21 5.45 12.02
CA ASN A 48 -17.08 5.04 10.62
C ASN A 48 -15.92 5.74 9.85
N GLN A 49 -14.95 6.30 10.57
CA GLN A 49 -13.76 6.93 9.99
C GLN A 49 -12.69 5.89 9.64
N TYR A 50 -12.76 4.70 10.23
CA TYR A 50 -11.89 3.58 9.91
C TYR A 50 -12.65 2.27 9.78
N ASN A 51 -12.54 1.65 8.61
CA ASN A 51 -12.97 0.29 8.33
C ASN A 51 -11.83 -0.45 7.60
N PRO A 52 -11.26 -1.52 8.18
CA PRO A 52 -10.15 -2.27 7.58
C PRO A 52 -10.48 -2.88 6.21
N TYR A 53 -11.77 -3.07 5.90
CA TYR A 53 -12.23 -3.62 4.63
C TYR A 53 -12.51 -2.55 3.55
N SER A 54 -12.56 -1.26 3.92
CA SER A 54 -12.72 -0.16 2.96
C SER A 54 -11.39 0.30 2.36
N CYS A 55 -10.27 -0.04 3.00
CA CYS A 55 -8.96 0.47 2.61
C CYS A 55 -8.35 -0.32 1.44
N ALA A 56 -8.51 0.17 0.21
CA ALA A 56 -7.80 -0.33 -0.95
C ALA A 56 -6.49 0.47 -1.17
N LEU A 57 -5.38 -0.24 -1.37
CA LEU A 57 -4.09 0.37 -1.69
C LEU A 57 -3.95 0.53 -3.21
N TYR A 58 -3.52 1.71 -3.67
CA TYR A 58 -3.55 2.08 -5.11
C TYR A 58 -2.18 2.18 -5.75
N ASP A 59 -1.24 2.82 -5.07
CA ASP A 59 0.10 3.08 -5.61
C ASP A 59 1.16 2.90 -4.53
N VAL A 60 2.37 2.61 -4.97
CA VAL A 60 3.53 2.40 -4.10
C VAL A 60 4.78 2.95 -4.76
N ASP A 61 5.63 3.60 -3.99
CA ASP A 61 6.97 4.00 -4.44
C ASP A 61 7.97 3.95 -3.28
N LYS A 62 9.24 3.69 -3.59
CA LYS A 62 10.31 3.56 -2.61
C LYS A 62 11.25 4.76 -2.70
N ALA A 63 11.37 5.49 -1.61
CA ALA A 63 12.30 6.58 -1.50
C ALA A 63 13.75 6.11 -1.29
N PRO A 64 14.75 6.95 -1.67
CA PRO A 64 16.17 6.63 -1.50
C PRO A 64 16.59 6.37 -0.05
N ASP A 65 15.88 6.97 0.91
CA ASP A 65 16.10 6.76 2.35
C ASP A 65 15.51 5.45 2.88
N GLY A 66 14.91 4.63 2.01
CA GLY A 66 14.36 3.32 2.33
C GLY A 66 12.88 3.33 2.70
N ARG A 67 12.24 4.49 2.87
CA ARG A 67 10.79 4.54 3.10
C ARG A 67 10.03 4.02 1.89
N VAL A 68 8.98 3.24 2.16
CA VAL A 68 8.04 2.77 1.12
C VAL A 68 6.75 3.52 1.33
N PHE A 69 6.44 4.42 0.40
CA PHE A 69 5.19 5.16 0.36
C PHE A 69 4.10 4.30 -0.23
N VAL A 70 2.92 4.35 0.37
CA VAL A 70 1.73 3.63 -0.08
C VAL A 70 0.57 4.61 -0.07
N THR A 71 -0.27 4.56 -1.10
CA THR A 71 -1.46 5.41 -1.20
C THR A 71 -2.74 4.61 -1.06
N SER A 72 -3.77 5.26 -0.55
CA SER A 72 -5.16 4.80 -0.61
C SER A 72 -6.09 5.95 -0.97
N VAL A 73 -7.13 5.65 -1.74
CA VAL A 73 -8.16 6.67 -2.04
C VAL A 73 -8.99 6.90 -0.78
N ARG A 74 -9.16 8.18 -0.41
CA ARG A 74 -10.02 8.58 0.69
C ARG A 74 -11.48 8.32 0.32
N ASP A 75 -12.12 7.47 1.09
CA ASP A 75 -13.55 7.17 1.04
C ASP A 75 -14.02 6.83 2.46
N GLU A 76 -15.30 6.50 2.63
CA GLU A 76 -15.87 6.10 3.92
C GLU A 76 -15.07 4.95 4.56
N GLY A 77 -14.57 5.19 5.77
CA GLY A 77 -13.74 4.23 6.50
C GLY A 77 -12.25 4.21 6.13
N VAL A 78 -11.75 5.16 5.34
CA VAL A 78 -10.31 5.27 5.00
C VAL A 78 -9.67 6.48 5.71
N PRO A 79 -8.95 6.28 6.83
CA PRO A 79 -8.53 7.37 7.73
C PRO A 79 -7.25 8.11 7.31
N ALA A 80 -6.51 7.63 6.29
CA ALA A 80 -5.39 8.34 5.68
C ALA A 80 -5.24 7.91 4.21
N SER A 81 -4.68 8.77 3.36
CA SER A 81 -4.54 8.52 1.92
C SER A 81 -3.10 8.48 1.41
N LEU A 82 -2.14 8.99 2.18
CA LEU A 82 -0.70 8.83 1.96
C LEU A 82 -0.04 8.34 3.25
N MET A 83 0.65 7.22 3.15
CA MET A 83 1.27 6.54 4.28
C MET A 83 2.67 6.04 3.92
N THR A 84 3.42 5.63 4.94
CA THR A 84 4.62 4.81 4.78
C THR A 84 4.46 3.47 5.48
N VAL A 85 5.12 2.44 4.98
CA VAL A 85 5.17 1.13 5.65
C VAL A 85 6.02 1.25 6.91
N SER A 86 5.43 0.96 8.08
CA SER A 86 6.15 0.98 9.35
C SER A 86 6.81 -0.38 9.66
N ASN A 87 7.69 -0.40 10.67
CA ASN A 87 8.26 -1.65 11.21
C ASN A 87 7.33 -2.35 12.23
N GLN A 88 6.18 -1.76 12.57
CA GLN A 88 5.24 -2.35 13.51
C GLN A 88 4.36 -3.38 12.79
N LEU A 89 4.05 -4.49 13.46
CA LEU A 89 3.21 -5.56 12.89
C LEU A 89 1.89 -5.63 13.62
N GLY A 90 0.79 -5.62 12.87
CA GLY A 90 -0.54 -5.98 13.32
C GLY A 90 -0.96 -7.38 12.86
N PRO A 91 -2.14 -7.87 13.28
CA PRO A 91 -2.64 -9.18 12.86
C PRO A 91 -2.91 -9.28 11.35
N GLY A 92 -3.07 -8.13 10.69
CA GLY A 92 -3.27 -8.01 9.25
C GLY A 92 -1.97 -7.89 8.43
N GLY A 93 -0.84 -7.54 9.02
CA GLY A 93 0.41 -7.22 8.30
C GLY A 93 1.14 -6.02 8.92
N PRO A 94 2.15 -5.46 8.25
CA PRO A 94 2.83 -4.24 8.69
C PRO A 94 1.85 -3.07 8.85
N LEU A 95 1.94 -2.29 9.92
CA LEU A 95 1.07 -1.13 10.09
C LEU A 95 1.50 -0.01 9.14
N LEU A 96 0.54 0.74 8.61
CA LEU A 96 0.81 1.93 7.80
C LEU A 96 0.85 3.17 8.68
N ASP A 97 1.89 3.97 8.54
CA ASP A 97 2.07 5.22 9.27
C ASP A 97 1.68 6.40 8.39
N PRO A 98 0.63 7.18 8.72
CA PRO A 98 0.20 8.32 7.91
C PRO A 98 1.33 9.33 7.74
N TYR A 99 1.50 9.81 6.52
CA TYR A 99 2.58 10.73 6.19
C TYR A 99 2.08 12.16 5.95
N PRO A 100 2.80 13.19 6.45
CA PRO A 100 3.93 13.13 7.37
C PRO A 100 3.60 12.64 8.79
N ASN A 101 2.35 12.80 9.22
CA ASN A 101 1.78 12.26 10.45
C ASN A 101 0.26 12.53 10.48
N TRP A 102 -0.45 12.01 11.48
CA TRP A 102 -1.89 12.18 11.68
C TRP A 102 -2.42 13.63 11.66
N SER A 103 -1.61 14.65 11.96
CA SER A 103 -2.07 16.05 11.92
C SER A 103 -2.55 16.47 10.53
N TRP A 104 -2.08 15.79 9.49
CA TRP A 104 -2.49 16.02 8.10
C TRP A 104 -3.84 15.41 7.74
N TYR A 105 -4.50 14.73 8.69
CA TYR A 105 -5.80 14.06 8.52
C TYR A 105 -6.77 14.35 9.66
N SER A 106 -6.42 15.26 10.59
CA SER A 106 -7.17 15.48 11.84
C SER A 106 -8.30 16.52 11.75
N ASN A 107 -8.42 17.26 10.64
CA ASN A 107 -9.43 18.31 10.49
C ASN A 107 -9.81 18.46 9.01
N GLU A 108 -11.04 18.11 8.64
CA GLU A 108 -11.47 18.12 7.23
C GLU A 108 -12.12 19.44 6.82
N ASN A 109 -12.32 20.39 7.74
CA ASN A 109 -13.17 21.56 7.49
C ASN A 109 -12.51 22.64 6.63
N ASP A 110 -11.17 22.72 6.61
CA ASP A 110 -10.46 23.84 5.97
C ASP A 110 -9.71 23.44 4.68
N CYS A 111 -9.87 22.20 4.17
CA CYS A 111 -9.22 21.67 2.94
C CYS A 111 -7.69 21.85 2.84
N ASN A 112 -7.01 22.33 3.89
CA ASN A 112 -5.57 22.58 3.95
C ASN A 112 -4.78 21.32 4.31
N TYR A 113 -5.31 20.15 3.96
CA TYR A 113 -4.89 18.84 4.42
C TYR A 113 -4.76 17.88 3.24
N ILE A 114 -4.09 16.74 3.46
CA ILE A 114 -4.03 15.70 2.43
C ILE A 114 -5.41 15.02 2.40
N ILE A 115 -6.18 15.29 1.35
CA ILE A 115 -7.52 14.73 1.20
C ILE A 115 -7.41 13.30 0.65
N SER A 116 -7.09 13.15 -0.64
CA SER A 116 -7.05 11.86 -1.32
C SER A 116 -5.89 11.81 -2.31
N VAL A 117 -4.95 10.89 -2.08
CA VAL A 117 -3.76 10.72 -2.92
C VAL A 117 -3.92 9.45 -3.76
N TYR A 118 -3.92 9.61 -5.08
CA TYR A 118 -4.02 8.49 -6.01
C TYR A 118 -2.66 7.92 -6.40
N ARG A 119 -1.68 8.80 -6.62
CA ARG A 119 -0.36 8.46 -7.15
C ARG A 119 0.73 9.10 -6.32
N VAL A 120 1.84 8.39 -6.20
CA VAL A 120 3.07 8.92 -5.60
C VAL A 120 4.21 8.71 -6.57
N SER A 121 5.13 9.67 -6.64
CA SER A 121 6.37 9.54 -7.38
C SER A 121 7.48 10.17 -6.57
N VAL A 122 8.52 9.37 -6.31
CA VAL A 122 9.74 9.82 -5.69
C VAL A 122 10.80 9.96 -6.77
N SER A 123 11.27 11.19 -6.98
CA SER A 123 12.37 11.46 -7.90
C SER A 123 13.67 11.64 -7.12
N ILE A 124 14.77 11.21 -7.74
CA ILE A 124 16.12 11.53 -7.28
C ILE A 124 16.57 12.74 -8.09
N SER A 125 16.83 13.84 -7.41
CA SER A 125 17.50 14.99 -8.05
C SER A 125 19.00 14.64 -8.13
N LEU A 126 19.52 14.51 -9.36
CA LEU A 126 20.94 14.31 -9.64
C LEU A 126 21.69 15.65 -9.65
#